data_AF-A0A1D2WDS5-F1
#
_entry.id   AF-A0A1D2WDS5-F1
#
_cell.length_a   1.000
_cell.length_b   1.000
_cell.length_c   1.000
_cell.angle_alpha   90.00
_cell.angle_beta   90.00
_cell.angle_gamma   90.00
#
_symmetry.space_group_name_H-M   'P 1'
#
loop_
_entity.id
_entity.type
_entity.pdbx_description
1 polymer ?
#
loop_
_entity_poly.entity_id
_entity_poly.type
_entity_poly.pdbx_seq_one_letter_code
_entity_poly.pdbx_strand_id
1 'polypeptide(L)' 'MKHILKEGDTGRQVKDIQHWLNAHGYKAGEEDGIFGEKTRDAVIQFQSAKKIVTDGIIGSQTQITIERIEKEE' A
#
# COMPACT_ATOMS: atom_id res chain seq x y z
N MET A 1 -0.55 4.67 12.64
CA MET A 1 -1.77 5.46 12.35
C MET A 1 -2.90 4.47 12.07
N LYS A 2 -4.05 4.51 12.76
CA LYS A 2 -5.19 3.60 12.47
C LYS A 2 -6.08 4.18 11.36
N HIS A 3 -5.60 4.21 10.12
CA HIS A 3 -6.44 4.57 8.98
C HIS A 3 -6.37 3.50 7.91
N ILE A 4 -7.51 2.91 7.60
CA ILE A 4 -7.66 1.97 6.49
C ILE A 4 -7.61 2.81 5.21
N LEU A 5 -6.73 2.45 4.28
CA LEU A 5 -6.72 3.04 2.94
C LEU A 5 -7.26 2.04 1.93
N LYS A 6 -8.13 2.50 1.04
CA LYS A 6 -8.76 1.70 -0.02
C LYS A 6 -9.04 2.56 -1.24
N GLU A 7 -9.49 1.90 -2.30
CA GLU A 7 -9.88 2.56 -3.54
C GLU A 7 -10.88 3.70 -3.32
N GLY A 8 -10.61 4.84 -3.95
CA GLY A 8 -11.36 6.09 -3.82
C GLY A 8 -10.83 7.03 -2.72
N ASP A 9 -9.98 6.56 -1.81
CA ASP A 9 -9.34 7.43 -0.83
C ASP A 9 -8.32 8.36 -1.49
N THR A 10 -8.10 9.52 -0.89
CA THR A 10 -7.14 10.50 -1.37
C THR A 10 -6.35 11.14 -0.23
N GLY A 11 -5.20 11.74 -0.56
CA GLY A 11 -4.42 12.57 0.34
C GLY A 11 -3.01 12.05 0.60
N ARG A 12 -2.34 12.69 1.57
CA ARG A 12 -0.92 12.46 1.83
C ARG A 12 -0.60 11.00 2.17
N GLN A 13 -1.45 10.33 2.96
CA GLN A 13 -1.24 8.94 3.33
C GLN A 13 -1.26 7.99 2.12
N VAL A 14 -2.13 8.26 1.14
CA VAL A 14 -2.14 7.49 -0.12
C VAL A 14 -0.85 7.73 -0.89
N LYS A 15 -0.40 8.98 -0.96
CA LYS A 15 0.86 9.34 -1.63
C LYS A 15 2.07 8.66 -0.99
N ASP A 16 2.16 8.68 0.33
CA ASP A 16 3.25 8.04 1.07
C ASP A 16 3.29 6.53 0.78
N ILE A 17 2.12 5.88 0.69
CA ILE A 17 2.01 4.48 0.32
C ILE A 17 2.35 4.21 -1.14
N GLN A 18 1.89 5.04 -2.07
CA GLN A 18 2.24 4.91 -3.49
C GLN A 18 3.76 4.97 -3.66
N HIS A 19 4.41 5.92 -2.98
CA HIS A 19 5.85 6.04 -2.94
C HIS A 19 6.52 4.76 -2.42
N TRP A 20 6.09 4.28 -1.26
CA TRP A 20 6.62 3.06 -0.66
C TRP A 20 6.47 1.86 -1.59
N LEU A 21 5.27 1.63 -2.14
CA LEU A 21 5.00 0.52 -3.05
C LEU A 21 5.85 0.60 -4.33
N ASN A 22 6.02 1.80 -4.89
CA ASN A 22 6.86 2.02 -6.06
C ASN A 22 8.34 1.76 -5.78
N ALA A 23 8.86 2.25 -4.64
CA ALA A 23 10.22 2.00 -4.20
C ALA A 23 10.53 0.49 -4.03
N HIS A 24 9.51 -0.29 -3.67
CA HIS A 24 9.61 -1.75 -3.51
C HIS A 24 9.19 -2.55 -4.75
N GLY A 25 8.95 -1.88 -5.89
CA GLY A 25 8.71 -2.52 -7.18
C GLY A 25 7.27 -2.93 -7.49
N TYR A 26 6.28 -2.55 -6.67
CA TYR A 26 4.87 -2.95 -6.83
C TYR A 26 4.06 -2.09 -7.82
N LYS A 27 4.66 -1.11 -8.50
CA LYS A 27 4.04 -0.28 -9.56
C LYS A 27 2.66 0.29 -9.20
N ALA A 28 2.58 1.10 -8.15
CA ALA A 28 1.36 1.72 -7.64
C ALA A 28 0.82 2.90 -8.49
N GLY A 29 1.48 3.22 -9.60
CA GLY A 29 1.12 4.37 -10.45
C GLY A 29 1.86 5.64 -10.04
N GLU A 30 1.29 6.79 -10.39
CA GLU A 30 1.83 8.10 -10.00
C GLU A 30 1.61 8.34 -8.50
N GLU A 31 2.53 9.05 -7.86
CA GLU A 31 2.44 9.45 -6.45
C GLU A 31 1.58 10.72 -6.29
N ASP A 32 0.37 10.66 -6.84
CA ASP A 32 -0.61 11.75 -6.89
C ASP A 32 -1.47 11.85 -5.62
N GLY A 33 -1.40 10.83 -4.76
CA GLY A 33 -2.22 10.71 -3.57
C GLY A 33 -3.66 10.32 -3.87
N ILE A 34 -3.94 9.68 -5.00
CA ILE A 34 -5.26 9.14 -5.36
C ILE A 34 -5.19 7.62 -5.38
N PHE A 35 -5.99 6.96 -4.52
CA PHE A 35 -6.00 5.51 -4.44
C PHE A 35 -6.88 4.97 -5.57
N GLY A 36 -6.31 4.85 -6.77
CA GLY A 36 -6.95 4.28 -7.94
C GLY A 36 -6.65 2.79 -8.14
N GLU A 37 -7.09 2.26 -9.28
CA GLU A 37 -6.92 0.86 -9.70
C GLU A 37 -5.45 0.39 -9.61
N LYS A 38 -4.50 1.20 -10.12
CA LYS A 38 -3.08 0.86 -10.07
C LYS A 38 -2.55 0.72 -8.64
N THR A 39 -2.98 1.59 -7.73
CA THR A 39 -2.58 1.51 -6.32
C THR A 39 -3.20 0.28 -5.65
N ARG A 40 -4.47 -0.03 -5.94
CA ARG A 40 -5.13 -1.26 -5.47
C ARG A 40 -4.41 -2.52 -5.93
N ASP A 41 -4.06 -2.60 -7.21
CA ASP A 41 -3.36 -3.75 -7.77
C ASP A 41 -1.96 -3.92 -7.19
N ALA A 42 -1.26 -2.82 -6.93
CA ALA A 42 0.03 -2.83 -6.23
C ALA A 42 -0.10 -3.37 -4.79
N VAL A 43 -1.15 -2.96 -4.07
CA VAL A 43 -1.44 -3.49 -2.73
C VAL A 43 -1.75 -4.98 -2.78
N ILE A 44 -2.55 -5.44 -3.76
CA ILE A 44 -2.84 -6.87 -3.95
C ILE A 44 -1.56 -7.66 -4.20
N GLN A 45 -0.68 -7.17 -5.07
CA GLN A 45 0.60 -7.81 -5.36
C GLN A 45 1.48 -7.90 -4.11
N PHE A 46 1.58 -6.81 -3.34
CA PHE A 46 2.29 -6.78 -2.07
C PHE A 46 1.72 -7.80 -1.07
N GLN A 47 0.40 -7.79 -0.86
CA GLN A 47 -0.27 -8.69 0.07
C GLN A 47 -0.05 -10.16 -0.31
N SER A 48 -0.14 -10.48 -1.59
CA SER A 48 0.13 -11.82 -2.12
C SER A 48 1.59 -12.23 -1.91
N ALA A 49 2.54 -11.33 -2.23
CA ALA A 49 3.98 -11.59 -2.05
C ALA A 49 4.35 -11.82 -0.58
N LYS A 50 3.67 -11.15 0.35
CA LYS A 50 3.88 -11.31 1.80
C LYS A 50 2.99 -12.39 2.43
N LYS A 51 2.17 -13.08 1.63
CA LYS A 51 1.26 -14.17 2.08
C LYS A 51 0.32 -13.73 3.21
N ILE A 52 -0.18 -12.51 3.13
CA ILE A 52 -1.21 -11.96 4.04
C ILE A 52 -2.57 -11.89 3.33
N VAL A 53 -3.62 -11.46 4.04
CA VAL A 53 -4.95 -11.23 3.46
C VAL A 53 -4.82 -10.33 2.23
N THR A 54 -5.30 -10.82 1.09
CA THR A 54 -5.17 -10.16 -0.22
C THR A 54 -6.52 -9.59 -0.63
N ASP A 55 -6.86 -8.42 -0.10
CA ASP A 55 -8.14 -7.73 -0.31
C ASP A 55 -7.98 -6.39 -1.05
N GLY A 56 -6.75 -5.97 -1.34
CA GLY A 56 -6.44 -4.67 -1.96
C GLY A 56 -6.64 -3.47 -1.01
N ILE A 57 -6.76 -3.74 0.29
CA ILE A 57 -7.00 -2.73 1.32
C ILE A 57 -5.79 -2.66 2.26
N ILE A 58 -5.35 -1.45 2.57
CA ILE A 58 -4.28 -1.22 3.53
C ILE A 58 -4.87 -1.11 4.93
N GLY A 59 -5.29 -2.26 5.45
CA GLY A 59 -5.70 -2.43 6.85
C GLY A 59 -4.52 -2.69 7.79
N SER A 60 -4.84 -3.02 9.05
CA SER A 60 -3.83 -3.22 10.11
C SER A 60 -2.75 -4.25 9.75
N GLN A 61 -3.12 -5.38 9.14
CA GLN A 61 -2.16 -6.42 8.77
C GLN A 61 -1.16 -5.93 7.72
N THR A 62 -1.65 -5.22 6.69
CA THR A 62 -0.83 -4.60 5.64
C THR A 62 0.13 -3.58 6.24
N GLN A 63 -0.36 -2.69 7.12
CA GLN A 63 0.44 -1.66 7.79
C GLN A 63 1.54 -2.26 8.67
N ILE A 64 1.20 -3.22 9.53
CA ILE A 64 2.18 -3.91 10.39
C ILE A 64 3.26 -4.58 9.54
N THR A 65 2.89 -5.14 8.39
CA THR A 65 3.83 -5.79 7.48
C THR A 65 4.77 -4.79 6.83
N ILE A 66 4.28 -3.62 6.42
CA ILE A 66 5.09 -2.50 5.91
C ILE A 66 6.05 -2.01 7.00
N GLU A 67 5.54 -1.67 8.20
CA GLU A 67 6.33 -1.19 9.34
C GLU A 67 7.42 -2.19 9.77
N ARG A 68 7.18 -3.49 9.61
CA ARG A 68 8.18 -4.52 9.88
C ARG A 68 9.31 -4.50 8.85
N ILE A 69 8.97 -4.34 7.57
CA ILE A 69 9.97 -4.26 6.49
C ILE A 69 10.83 -3.00 6.67
N GLU A 70 10.21 -1.86 6.97
CA GLU A 70 10.93 -0.59 7.20
C GLU A 70 11.90 -0.63 8.40
N LYS A 71 11.68 -1.53 9.37
CA LYS A 71 12.58 -1.73 10.52
C LYS A 71 13.71 -2.73 10.25
N GLU A 72 13.57 -3.53 9.19
CA GLU A 72 14.54 -4.55 8.79
C GLU A 72 15.54 -4.03 7.75
N GLU A 73 15.28 -2.84 7.17
CA GLU A 73 16.19 -2.07 6.29
C GLU A 73 17.04 -1.05 7.08
#